data_AF-L1JSG9-F1
#
_entry.id   AF-L1JSG9-F1
#
_cell.length_a   1.000
_cell.length_b   1.000
_cell.length_c   1.000
_cell.angle_alpha   90.00
_cell.angle_beta   90.00
_cell.angle_gamma   90.00
#
_symmetry.space_group_name_H-M   'P 1'
#
loop_
_entity.id
_entity.type
_entity.pdbx_description
1 polymer ?
#
loop_
_entity_poly.entity_id
_entity_poly.type
_entity_poly.pdbx_seq_one_letter_code
_entity_poly.pdbx_strand_id
1 'polypeptide(L)'
;MWNNPHILVMDEPTNYLDRDSLGALAGAIRKYGGGVVLISHNREFTEALCPERWVVENGELRREGEVAADEKIDASANEAPDEVMDSLGNVIKVKKEKKLSARDQKKLEKKKAQRRAAGLPSDSEED
;
A
#
# COMPACT_ATOMS: atom_id res chain seq x y z
N MET A 1 -22.90 11.33 8.05
CA MET A 1 -21.68 11.55 7.27
C MET A 1 -22.12 12.17 5.95
N TRP A 2 -21.99 13.50 5.79
CA TRP A 2 -22.68 14.26 4.71
C TRP A 2 -22.00 14.13 3.34
N ASN A 3 -20.76 13.61 3.31
CA ASN A 3 -19.92 13.54 2.11
C ASN A 3 -19.74 12.13 1.52
N ASN A 4 -20.36 11.10 2.13
CA ASN A 4 -20.23 9.69 1.75
C ASN A 4 -18.79 9.29 1.30
N PRO A 5 -17.78 9.46 2.17
CA PRO A 5 -16.40 9.17 1.78
C PRO A 5 -16.22 7.69 1.43
N HIS A 6 -15.29 7.37 0.53
CA HIS A 6 -14.92 5.99 0.25
C HIS A 6 -13.96 5.42 1.30
N ILE A 7 -13.19 6.30 1.96
CA ILE A 7 -12.20 5.94 2.97
C ILE A 7 -12.47 6.78 4.22
N LEU A 8 -12.55 6.12 5.37
CA LEU A 8 -12.68 6.74 6.67
C LEU A 8 -11.40 6.49 7.48
N VAL A 9 -10.74 7.56 7.90
CA VAL A 9 -9.60 7.48 8.83
C VAL A 9 -10.07 7.96 10.20
N MET A 10 -9.90 7.14 11.23
CA MET A 10 -10.28 7.46 12.60
C MET A 10 -9.07 7.32 13.51
N ASP A 11 -8.70 8.45 14.13
CA ASP A 11 -7.63 8.51 15.12
C ASP A 11 -8.22 8.55 16.53
N GLU A 12 -7.93 7.52 17.33
CA GLU A 12 -8.43 7.29 18.68
C GLU A 12 -9.94 7.54 18.87
N PRO A 13 -10.83 6.94 18.05
CA PRO A 13 -12.27 7.18 18.17
C PRO A 13 -12.89 6.54 19.42
N THR A 14 -12.16 5.68 20.13
CA THR A 14 -12.62 5.03 21.35
C THR A 14 -12.56 5.95 22.57
N ASN A 15 -11.93 7.12 22.45
CA ASN A 15 -11.76 8.02 23.57
C ASN A 15 -13.10 8.65 23.97
N TYR A 16 -13.33 8.80 25.27
CA TYR A 16 -14.56 9.35 25.85
C TYR A 16 -15.88 8.65 25.46
N LEU A 17 -15.83 7.48 24.80
CA LEU A 17 -17.00 6.67 24.53
C LEU A 17 -17.32 5.74 25.69
N ASP A 18 -18.61 5.66 26.04
CA ASP A 18 -19.10 4.59 26.90
C ASP A 18 -19.21 3.26 26.12
N ARG A 19 -19.52 2.17 26.85
CA ARG A 19 -19.59 0.83 26.26
C ARG A 19 -20.66 0.71 25.18
N ASP A 20 -21.79 1.38 25.37
CA ASP A 20 -22.93 1.33 24.44
C ASP A 20 -22.60 2.07 23.14
N SER A 21 -21.99 3.25 23.24
CA SER A 21 -21.56 4.03 22.07
C SER A 21 -20.41 3.35 21.34
N LEU A 22 -19.50 2.69 22.06
CA LEU A 22 -18.44 1.87 21.45
C LEU A 22 -19.03 0.70 20.65
N GLY A 23 -20.05 0.03 21.19
CA GLY A 23 -20.79 -1.03 20.49
C GLY A 23 -21.52 -0.50 19.25
N ALA A 24 -22.14 0.68 19.35
CA ALA A 24 -22.78 1.34 18.22
C ALA A 24 -21.79 1.71 17.11
N LEU A 25 -20.62 2.24 17.48
CA LEU A 25 -19.53 2.54 16.54
C LEU A 25 -19.02 1.28 15.85
N ALA A 26 -18.76 0.21 16.59
CA ALA A 26 -18.38 -1.08 16.02
C ALA A 26 -19.43 -1.60 15.03
N GLY A 27 -20.71 -1.49 15.37
CA GLY A 27 -21.82 -1.86 14.48
C GLY A 27 -21.89 -0.99 13.22
N ALA A 28 -21.59 0.30 13.33
CA ALA A 28 -21.55 1.22 12.19
C ALA A 28 -20.37 0.92 11.25
N ILE A 29 -19.18 0.68 11.81
CA ILE A 29 -17.97 0.33 11.04
C ILE A 29 -18.19 -0.97 10.24
N ARG A 30 -18.79 -2.00 10.85
CA ARG A 30 -19.09 -3.27 10.16
C ARG A 30 -20.07 -3.12 8.99
N LYS A 31 -20.95 -2.12 9.03
CA LYS A 31 -21.95 -1.85 7.97
C LYS A 31 -21.47 -0.82 6.96
N TYR A 32 -20.30 -0.22 7.20
CA TYR A 32 -19.76 0.81 6.34
C TYR A 32 -19.21 0.15 5.07
N GLY A 33 -19.72 0.56 3.90
CA GLY A 33 -19.35 -0.01 2.61
C GLY A 33 -18.06 0.54 2.00
N GLY A 34 -17.26 1.28 2.78
CA GLY A 34 -15.98 1.86 2.36
C GLY A 34 -14.80 1.30 3.15
N GLY A 35 -13.59 1.73 2.80
CA GLY A 35 -12.38 1.41 3.54
C GLY A 35 -12.32 2.15 4.88
N VAL A 36 -11.84 1.49 5.92
CA VAL A 36 -11.66 2.09 7.24
C VAL A 36 -10.22 1.88 7.71
N VAL A 37 -9.56 2.97 8.07
CA VAL A 37 -8.27 2.97 8.77
C VAL A 37 -8.53 3.43 10.19
N LEU A 38 -8.25 2.56 11.15
CA LEU A 38 -8.49 2.79 12.56
C LEU A 38 -7.17 2.79 13.33
N ILE A 39 -6.94 3.87 14.07
CA ILE A 39 -5.82 4.01 15.00
C ILE A 39 -6.42 3.99 16.40
N SER A 40 -6.06 3.01 17.22
CA SER A 40 -6.49 2.95 18.62
C SER A 40 -5.53 2.15 19.47
N HIS A 41 -5.35 2.57 20.72
CA HIS A 41 -4.67 1.80 21.75
C HIS A 41 -5.51 0.63 22.30
N ASN A 42 -6.81 0.54 21.97
CA ASN A 42 -7.68 -0.56 22.40
C ASN A 42 -7.55 -1.79 21.48
N ARG A 43 -6.87 -2.83 21.97
CA ARG A 43 -6.62 -4.08 21.22
C ARG A 43 -7.90 -4.87 20.95
N GLU A 44 -8.77 -5.03 21.94
CA GLU A 44 -10.01 -5.80 21.78
C GLU A 44 -10.91 -5.18 20.70
N PHE A 45 -10.96 -3.86 20.63
CA PHE A 45 -11.76 -3.14 19.63
C PHE A 45 -11.17 -3.27 18.22
N THR A 46 -9.86 -3.11 18.07
CA THR A 46 -9.17 -3.22 16.77
C THR A 46 -9.18 -4.65 16.23
N GLU A 47 -8.94 -5.65 17.08
CA GLU A 47 -8.97 -7.07 16.70
C GLU A 47 -10.38 -7.54 16.29
N ALA A 48 -11.44 -6.98 16.89
CA ALA A 48 -12.81 -7.35 16.57
C ALA A 48 -13.37 -6.71 15.29
N LEU A 49 -12.67 -5.73 14.71
CA LEU A 49 -13.12 -4.94 13.55
C LEU A 49 -12.17 -4.98 12.36
N CYS A 50 -10.87 -5.06 12.60
CA CYS A 50 -9.85 -4.97 11.56
C CYS A 50 -9.24 -6.36 11.29
N PRO A 51 -9.44 -6.94 10.08
CA PRO A 51 -8.80 -8.20 9.70
C PRO A 51 -7.29 -8.06 9.42
N GLU A 52 -6.86 -6.85 9.07
CA GLU A 52 -5.46 -6.49 8.79
C GLU A 52 -4.97 -5.49 9.85
N ARG A 53 -3.75 -5.69 10.35
CA ARG A 53 -3.09 -4.82 11.33
C ARG A 53 -1.76 -4.32 10.81
N TRP A 54 -1.52 -3.03 10.98
CA TRP A 54 -0.26 -2.40 10.64
C TRP A 54 0.46 -2.01 11.93
N VAL A 55 1.62 -2.60 12.16
CA VAL A 55 2.44 -2.39 13.35
C VAL A 55 3.63 -1.52 12.96
N VAL A 56 3.79 -0.39 13.64
CA VAL A 56 4.93 0.51 13.45
C VAL A 56 5.91 0.30 14.60
N GLU A 57 7.12 -0.15 14.30
CA GLU A 57 8.21 -0.33 15.26
C GLU A 57 9.50 0.28 14.69
N ASN A 58 10.21 1.09 15.47
CA ASN A 58 11.48 1.72 15.07
C ASN A 58 11.43 2.52 13.75
N GLY A 59 10.25 3.06 13.39
CA GLY A 59 10.03 3.77 12.12
C GLY A 59 9.80 2.85 10.91
N GLU A 60 9.77 1.53 11.11
CA GLU A 60 9.41 0.55 10.08
C GLU A 60 7.96 0.09 10.27
N LEU A 61 7.26 -0.06 9.15
CA LEU A 61 5.87 -0.53 9.10
C LEU A 61 5.84 -2.01 8.70
N ARG A 62 5.33 -2.86 9.59
CA ARG A 62 5.06 -4.28 9.32
C ARG A 62 3.55 -4.50 9.25
N ARG A 63 3.12 -5.27 8.24
CA ARG A 63 1.75 -5.74 8.14
C ARG A 63 1.61 -7.13 8.75
N GLU A 64 0.55 -7.32 9.51
CA GLU A 64 0.12 -8.57 10.12
C GLU A 64 -1.36 -8.83 9.84
N GLY A 65 -1.76 -10.10 9.83
CA GLY A 65 -3.12 -10.51 9.49
C GLY A 65 -3.30 -10.88 8.02
N GLU A 66 -4.45 -11.50 7.73
CA GLU A 66 -4.79 -12.00 6.41
C GLU A 66 -6.06 -11.29 5.95
N VAL A 67 -5.97 -10.52 4.87
CA VAL A 67 -7.16 -10.02 4.20
C VAL A 67 -7.77 -11.22 3.51
N ALA A 68 -9.01 -11.58 3.85
CA ALA A 68 -9.77 -12.50 3.01
C ALA A 68 -9.72 -11.95 1.60
N ALA A 69 -9.09 -12.69 0.68
CA ALA A 69 -8.90 -12.24 -0.68
C ALA A 69 -10.27 -12.12 -1.35
N ASP A 70 -10.93 -10.98 -1.20
CA ASP A 70 -11.93 -10.57 -2.17
C ASP A 70 -11.22 -10.54 -3.52
N GLU A 71 -11.86 -11.20 -4.49
CA GLU A 71 -11.35 -11.46 -5.83
C GLU A 71 -10.50 -10.30 -6.31
N LYS A 72 -9.19 -10.58 -6.48
CA LYS A 72 -8.19 -9.75 -7.15
C LYS A 72 -8.74 -8.36 -7.46
N ILE A 73 -8.52 -7.40 -6.57
CA ILE A 73 -8.37 -6.02 -7.04
C ILE A 73 -7.15 -6.10 -7.94
N ASP A 74 -7.44 -6.23 -9.23
CA ASP A 74 -6.46 -6.38 -10.29
C ASP A 74 -5.43 -5.29 -10.14
N ALA A 75 -4.25 -5.65 -9.64
CA ALA A 75 -3.09 -4.77 -9.61
C ALA A 75 -2.64 -4.36 -11.04
N SER A 76 -3.32 -4.85 -12.09
CA SER A 76 -3.23 -4.35 -13.47
C SER A 76 -4.03 -3.07 -13.71
N ALA A 77 -4.86 -2.59 -12.78
CA ALA A 77 -5.46 -1.26 -12.86
C ALA A 77 -4.49 -0.10 -12.55
N ASN A 78 -3.22 -0.40 -12.24
CA ASN A 78 -2.11 0.56 -12.22
C ASN A 78 -1.44 0.75 -13.59
N GLU A 79 -2.16 0.51 -14.69
CA GLU A 79 -1.81 1.15 -15.95
C GLU A 79 -2.28 2.61 -15.89
N ALA A 80 -1.43 3.47 -15.31
CA ALA A 80 -1.54 4.90 -15.54
C ALA A 80 -1.57 5.12 -17.07
N PRO A 81 -2.60 5.81 -17.61
CA PRO A 81 -2.66 6.11 -19.04
C PRO A 81 -1.39 6.86 -19.45
N ASP A 82 -0.82 6.49 -20.59
CA ASP A 82 0.46 7.03 -21.07
C ASP A 82 0.39 8.55 -21.38
N GLU A 83 -0.81 9.13 -21.37
CA GLU A 83 -1.07 10.56 -21.49
C GLU A 83 -2.04 10.99 -20.38
N VAL A 84 -1.57 11.87 -19.49
CA VAL A 84 -2.41 12.53 -18.48
C VAL A 84 -2.62 13.97 -18.94
N MET A 85 -3.89 14.34 -19.16
CA MET A 85 -4.32 15.70 -19.47
C MET A 85 -4.51 16.44 -18.14
N ASP A 86 -3.73 17.50 -17.91
CA ASP A 86 -3.95 18.38 -16.78
C ASP A 86 -5.30 19.10 -16.96
N SER A 87 -5.93 19.50 -15.85
CA SER A 87 -7.13 20.34 -15.75
C SER A 87 -7.09 21.62 -16.60
N LEU A 88 -5.90 22.08 -17.01
CA LEU A 88 -5.64 23.23 -17.87
C LEU A 88 -5.39 22.88 -19.35
N GLY A 89 -5.55 21.61 -19.74
CA GLY A 89 -5.53 21.15 -21.12
C GLY A 89 -4.14 20.85 -21.71
N ASN A 90 -3.10 20.80 -20.89
CA ASN A 90 -1.75 20.45 -21.35
C ASN A 90 -1.50 18.94 -21.27
N VAL A 91 -0.85 18.37 -22.29
CA VAL A 91 -0.53 16.93 -22.36
C VAL A 91 0.88 16.70 -21.81
N ILE A 92 0.99 16.03 -20.65
CA ILE A 92 2.27 15.68 -20.04
C ILE A 92 2.58 14.21 -20.38
N LYS A 93 3.64 13.99 -21.17
CA LYS A 93 4.13 12.64 -21.52
C LYS A 93 5.07 12.14 -20.42
N VAL A 94 4.60 11.23 -19.58
CA VAL A 94 5.42 10.59 -18.55
C VAL A 94 6.14 9.39 -19.17
N LYS A 95 7.46 9.50 -19.38
CA LYS A 95 8.28 8.34 -19.78
C LYS A 95 8.40 7.38 -18.60
N LYS A 96 7.75 6.21 -18.68
CA LYS A 96 7.94 5.10 -17.73
C LYS A 96 9.39 4.58 -17.82
N GLU A 97 10.12 4.60 -16.71
CA GLU A 97 11.31 3.74 -16.56
C GLU A 97 10.84 2.29 -16.48
N LYS A 98 11.29 1.46 -17.42
CA LYS A 98 10.99 0.02 -17.43
C LYS A 98 11.68 -0.63 -16.24
N LYS A 99 10.92 -1.09 -15.24
CA LYS A 99 11.44 -2.05 -14.25
C LYS A 99 11.91 -3.29 -15.01
N LEU A 100 13.21 -3.56 -14.96
CA LEU A 100 13.85 -4.69 -15.62
C LEU A 100 13.17 -6.00 -15.19
N SER A 101 12.75 -6.81 -16.16
CA SER A 101 12.17 -8.13 -15.93
C SER A 101 13.14 -9.01 -15.14
N ALA A 102 12.63 -9.88 -14.25
CA ALA A 102 13.42 -10.84 -13.46
C ALA A 102 14.34 -11.72 -14.31
N ARG A 103 14.04 -11.87 -15.61
CA ARG A 103 14.86 -12.62 -16.58
C ARG A 103 16.10 -11.85 -17.04
N ASP A 104 16.04 -10.52 -17.03
CA ASP A 104 17.15 -9.64 -17.41
C ASP A 104 18.08 -9.37 -16.22
N GLN A 105 17.54 -9.27 -15.00
CA GLN A 105 18.35 -9.19 -13.77
C GLN A 105 19.26 -10.42 -13.61
N LYS A 106 18.71 -11.63 -13.81
CA LYS A 106 19.48 -12.88 -13.71
C LYS A 106 20.56 -13.00 -14.80
N LYS A 107 20.32 -12.42 -15.99
CA LYS A 107 21.33 -12.34 -17.06
C LYS A 107 22.43 -11.33 -16.71
N LEU A 108 22.07 -10.18 -16.14
CA LEU A 108 23.01 -9.15 -15.71
C LEU A 108 23.92 -9.67 -14.59
N GLU A 109 23.35 -10.37 -13.61
CA GLU A 109 24.12 -11.00 -12.52
C GLU A 109 25.04 -12.10 -13.04
N LYS A 110 24.55 -12.97 -13.93
CA LYS A 110 25.40 -14.00 -14.55
C LYS A 110 26.54 -13.38 -15.35
N LYS A 111 26.28 -12.27 -16.06
CA LYS A 111 27.30 -11.54 -16.83
C LYS A 111 28.30 -10.82 -15.93
N LYS A 112 27.86 -10.23 -14.80
CA LYS A 112 28.74 -9.63 -13.78
C LYS A 112 29.61 -10.70 -13.10
N ALA A 113 29.05 -11.87 -12.77
CA ALA A 113 29.78 -13.00 -12.22
C ALA A 113 30.83 -13.56 -13.21
N GLN A 114 30.48 -13.69 -14.50
CA GLN A 114 31.42 -14.12 -15.54
C GLN A 114 32.57 -13.13 -15.74
N ARG A 115 32.30 -11.82 -15.68
CA ARG A 115 33.35 -10.79 -15.80
C ARG A 115 34.25 -10.69 -14.57
N ARG A 116 33.71 -10.91 -13.35
CA ARG A 116 34.51 -11.08 -12.13
C ARG A 116 35.40 -12.30 -12.19
N ALA A 117 34.88 -13.43 -12.68
CA ALA A 117 35.67 -14.65 -12.88
C ALA A 117 36.77 -14.48 -13.94
N ALA A 118 36.57 -13.60 -14.92
CA ALA A 118 37.55 -13.24 -15.93
C ALA A 118 38.53 -12.11 -15.48
N GLY A 119 38.43 -11.62 -14.23
CA GLY A 119 39.39 -10.68 -13.65
C GLY A 119 39.32 -9.23 -14.15
N LEU A 120 38.25 -8.81 -14.84
CA LEU A 120 38.06 -7.40 -15.22
C LEU A 120 37.29 -6.62 -14.15
N PRO A 121 37.66 -5.34 -13.87
CA PRO A 121 36.99 -4.50 -12.88
C PRO A 121 35.53 -4.22 -13.24
N SER A 122 34.68 -4.18 -12.22
CA SER A 122 33.23 -4.02 -12.29
C SER A 122 32.86 -2.55 -12.07
N ASP A 123 32.36 -1.92 -13.13
CA ASP A 123 31.81 -0.55 -13.22
C ASP A 123 32.81 0.60 -13.04
N SER A 124 33.27 1.16 -14.17
CA SER A 124 33.53 2.60 -14.27
C SER A 124 32.18 3.28 -14.45
N GLU A 125 31.73 3.98 -13.41
CA GLU A 125 30.57 4.87 -13.43
C GLU A 125 30.86 6.05 -14.37
N GLU A 126 30.26 6.06 -15.55
CA GLU A 126 29.98 7.26 -16.34
C GLU A 126 28.60 7.07 -16.98
N ASP A 127 27.59 7.65 -16.33
CA ASP A 127 26.51 8.51 -16.84
C ASP A 127 25.32 8.54 -15.86
#